data_AF-A0A942MQF2-F1
#
_entry.id   AF-A0A942MQF2-F1
#
_cell.length_a   1.000
_cell.length_b   1.000
_cell.length_c   1.000
_cell.angle_alpha   90.00
_cell.angle_beta   90.00
_cell.angle_gamma   90.00
#
_symmetry.space_group_name_H-M   'P 1'
#
loop_
_entity.id
_entity.type
_entity.pdbx_description
1 polymer ?
#
loop_
_entity_poly.entity_id
_entity_poly.type
_entity_poly.pdbx_seq_one_letter_code
_entity_poly.pdbx_strand_id
1 'polypeptide(L)' 'MKQYRVQITDKALSDMEEIYNYVAGQLQAPEAAMGQYNRIADAIETLDTFRNV' A
#
# COMPACT_ATOMS: atom_id res chain seq x y z
N MET A 1 0.75 15.60 -18.48
CA MET A 1 0.37 14.46 -17.61
C MET A 1 -0.80 14.92 -16.76
N LYS A 2 -1.85 14.12 -16.60
CA LYS A 2 -2.96 14.48 -15.72
C LYS A 2 -2.62 14.04 -14.31
N GLN A 3 -2.73 14.95 -13.35
CA GLN A 3 -2.62 14.65 -11.92
C GLN A 3 -4.00 14.37 -11.35
N TYR A 4 -4.10 13.35 -10.51
CA TYR A 4 -5.29 12.93 -9.83
C TYR A 4 -5.04 12.89 -8.33
N ARG A 5 -6.06 13.23 -7.55
CA ARG A 5 -6.01 13.00 -6.12
C ARG A 5 -6.28 11.52 -5.86
N VAL A 6 -5.26 10.81 -5.38
CA VAL A 6 -5.43 9.46 -4.87
C VAL A 6 -6.23 9.51 -3.57
N GLN A 7 -7.24 8.65 -3.44
CA GLN A 7 -8.03 8.48 -2.23
C GLN A 7 -7.92 7.03 -1.78
N ILE A 8 -7.40 6.83 -0.57
CA ILE A 8 -7.38 5.52 0.08
C ILE A 8 -8.73 5.34 0.76
N THR A 9 -9.42 4.26 0.42
CA THR A 9 -10.68 3.90 1.09
C THR A 9 -10.39 3.18 2.40
N ASP A 10 -11.33 3.23 3.34
CA ASP A 10 -11.22 2.48 4.61
C ASP A 10 -10.97 0.98 4.37
N LYS A 11 -11.56 0.42 3.32
CA LYS A 11 -11.33 -0.97 2.91
C LYS A 11 -9.88 -1.20 2.49
N ALA A 12 -9.34 -0.34 1.62
CA ALA A 12 -7.95 -0.47 1.18
C ALA A 12 -6.96 -0.33 2.34
N LEU A 13 -7.25 0.54 3.31
CA LEU A 13 -6.46 0.67 4.53
C LEU A 13 -6.53 -0.61 5.37
N SER A 14 -7.73 -1.16 5.59
CA SER A 14 -7.92 -2.43 6.31
C SER A 14 -7.17 -3.58 5.64
N ASP A 15 -7.22 -3.67 4.30
CA ASP A 15 -6.50 -4.69 3.54
C ASP A 15 -4.97 -4.58 3.76
N MET A 16 -4.42 -3.36 3.81
CA MET A 16 -3.00 -3.13 4.11
C MET A 16 -2.63 -3.54 5.54
N GLU A 17 -3.49 -3.27 6.52
CA GLU A 17 -3.30 -3.68 7.92
C GLU A 17 -3.36 -5.20 8.07
N GLU A 18 -4.29 -5.88 7.40
CA GLU A 18 -4.40 -7.35 7.42
C GLU A 18 -3.14 -8.02 6.85
N ILE A 19 -2.60 -7.51 5.73
CA ILE A 19 -1.34 -7.99 5.17
C ILE A 19 -0.20 -7.82 6.17
N TYR A 20 -0.08 -6.64 6.79
CA TYR A 20 0.94 -6.38 7.80
C TYR A 20 0.81 -7.37 8.97
N ASN A 21 -0.39 -7.49 9.55
CA ASN A 21 -0.65 -8.34 10.71
C ASN A 21 -0.40 -9.82 10.42
N TYR A 22 -0.74 -10.29 9.22
CA TYR A 22 -0.44 -11.65 8.81
C TYR A 22 1.07 -11.91 8.75
N VAL A 23 1.83 -11.03 8.09
CA VAL A 23 3.28 -11.22 7.92
C VAL A 23 4.03 -11.01 9.24
N ALA A 24 3.69 -9.97 10.01
CA ALA A 24 4.34 -9.68 11.28
C ALA A 24 3.97 -10.69 12.37
N GLY A 25 2.68 -11.06 12.44
CA GLY A 25 2.15 -11.93 13.49
C GLY A 25 2.30 -13.42 13.17
N GLN A 26 1.73 -13.87 12.05
CA GLN A 26 1.69 -15.31 11.73
C GLN A 26 3.01 -15.82 11.17
N LEU A 27 3.66 -15.03 10.30
CA LEU A 27 4.96 -15.40 9.73
C LEU A 27 6.16 -14.93 10.58
N GLN A 28 5.90 -14.18 11.66
CA GLN A 28 6.91 -13.65 12.57
C GLN A 28 8.02 -12.87 11.84
N ALA A 29 7.66 -12.15 10.77
CA ALA A 29 8.60 -11.42 9.91
C ALA A 29 8.28 -9.90 9.89
N PRO A 30 8.42 -9.19 11.02
CA PRO A 30 7.98 -7.80 11.15
C PRO A 30 8.73 -6.83 10.21
N GLU A 31 10.02 -7.07 9.93
CA GLU A 31 10.78 -6.26 8.97
C GLU A 31 10.24 -6.44 7.55
N ALA A 32 9.88 -7.68 7.18
CA ALA A 32 9.27 -7.98 5.89
C ALA A 32 7.86 -7.38 5.79
N ALA A 33 7.08 -7.41 6.87
CA ALA A 33 5.76 -6.79 6.94
C ALA A 33 5.84 -5.28 6.69
N MET A 34 6.75 -4.58 7.38
CA MET A 34 6.96 -3.15 7.17
C MET A 34 7.47 -2.84 5.76
N GLY A 35 8.38 -3.67 5.23
CA GLY A 35 8.87 -3.55 3.86
C GLY A 35 7.77 -3.76 2.81
N GLN A 36 6.78 -4.63 3.06
CA GLN A 36 5.62 -4.78 2.19
C GLN A 36 4.67 -3.60 2.31
N TYR A 37 4.38 -3.15 3.53
CA TYR A 37 3.51 -2.01 3.77
C TYR A 37 4.02 -0.76 3.03
N ASN A 38 5.31 -0.45 3.16
CA ASN A 38 5.94 0.69 2.49
C ASN A 38 5.86 0.56 0.96
N ARG A 39 6.17 -0.62 0.40
CA ARG A 39 6.08 -0.84 -1.06
C ARG A 39 4.67 -0.62 -1.61
N ILE A 40 3.65 -1.01 -0.86
CA ILE A 40 2.25 -0.78 -1.26
C ILE A 40 1.92 0.72 -1.18
N ALA A 41 2.33 1.40 -0.10
CA ALA A 41 2.14 2.84 0.04
C ALA A 41 2.80 3.63 -1.10
N ASP A 42 4.07 3.34 -1.39
CA ASP A 42 4.83 3.96 -2.49
C ASP A 42 4.13 3.74 -3.84
N ALA A 43 3.66 2.51 -4.11
CA ALA A 43 2.95 2.20 -5.33
C ALA A 43 1.63 2.97 -5.46
N ILE A 44 0.87 3.12 -4.37
CA ILE A 44 -0.38 3.91 -4.33
C ILE A 44 -0.10 5.39 -4.63
N GLU A 45 0.97 5.96 -4.08
CA GLU A 45 1.35 7.36 -4.33
C GLU A 45 1.63 7.61 -5.83
N THR A 46 2.18 6.63 -6.54
CA THR A 46 2.45 6.76 -8.00
C THR A 46 1.19 6.77 -8.86
N LEU A 47 0.02 6.39 -8.32
CA LEU A 47 -1.26 6.41 -9.04
C LEU A 47 -1.79 7.84 -9.25
N ASP A 48 -1.17 8.84 -8.63
CA ASP A 48 -1.52 10.25 -8.79
C ASP A 48 -1.28 10.75 -10.23
N THR A 49 -0.47 10.04 -11.01
CA THR A 49 -0.01 10.50 -12.32
C THR A 49 -0.33 9.46 -13.39
N PHE A 50 -1.29 9.78 -14.26
CA PHE A 50 -1.59 8.95 -15.43
C PHE A 50 -0.98 9.57 -16.70
N ARG A 51 -0.15 8.80 -17.41
CA ARG A 51 0.33 9.19 -18.74
C ARG A 51 -0.73 8.79 -19.76
N ASN A 52 -1.31 9.77 -20.43
CA ASN A 52 -2.09 9.50 -21.64
C ASN A 52 -1.11 9.00 -22.70
N VAL A 53 -1.16 7.70 -23.01
CA VAL A 53 -0.56 7.12 -24.21
C VAL A 53 -1.44 7.38 -25.42
#